data_AF-A0A8S8Z8P5-F1
#
_entry.id   AF-A0A8S8Z8P5-F1
#
_cell.length_a   1.000
_cell.length_b   1.000
_cell.length_c   1.000
_cell.angle_alpha   90.00
_cell.angle_beta   90.00
_cell.angle_gamma   90.00
#
_symmetry.space_group_name_H-M   'P 1'
#
loop_
_entity.id
_entity.type
_entity.pdbx_description
1 polymer ?
#
loop_
_entity_poly.entity_id
_entity_poly.type
_entity_poly.pdbx_seq_one_letter_code
_entity_poly.pdbx_strand_id
1 'polypeptide(L)' 'MRIRSWLFDNFRSAARSHGFEEYDAPVLEHEELYTRKQGEDITQQLYNFEDKGERKVALRPEMTPPLARW' A
#
# COMPACT_ATOMS: atom_id res chain seq x y z
N MET A 1 -13.94 -16.01 8.40
CA MET A 1 -12.66 -16.00 7.66
C MET A 1 -12.58 -16.94 6.45
N ARG A 2 -13.33 -18.07 6.41
CA ARG A 2 -13.23 -19.08 5.33
C ARG A 2 -13.31 -18.53 3.89
N ILE A 3 -14.26 -17.63 3.61
CA ILE A 3 -14.46 -17.06 2.26
C ILE A 3 -13.26 -16.20 1.83
N ARG A 4 -12.72 -15.39 2.75
CA ARG A 4 -11.53 -14.56 2.49
C ARG A 4 -10.31 -15.42 2.17
N SER A 5 -10.09 -16.47 2.95
CA SER A 5 -8.99 -17.41 2.72
C SER A 5 -9.12 -18.08 1.35
N TRP A 6 -10.30 -18.61 1.01
CA TRP A 6 -10.57 -19.20 -0.30
C TRP A 6 -10.26 -18.21 -1.45
N LEU A 7 -10.67 -16.95 -1.33
CA LEU A 7 -10.38 -15.93 -2.36
C LEU A 7 -8.87 -15.67 -2.50
N PHE A 8 -8.16 -15.48 -1.38
CA PHE A 8 -6.73 -15.19 -1.39
C PHE A 8 -5.89 -16.39 -1.85
N ASP A 9 -6.36 -17.62 -1.63
CA ASP A 9 -5.74 -18.82 -2.19
C ASP A 9 -5.77 -18.82 -3.71
N ASN A 10 -6.90 -18.40 -4.31
CA ASN A 10 -7.01 -18.25 -5.76
C ASN A 10 -6.07 -17.16 -6.30
N PHE A 11 -5.96 -16.00 -5.63
CA PHE A 11 -5.02 -14.95 -6.02
C PHE A 11 -3.56 -15.44 -6.00
N ARG A 12 -3.14 -16.13 -4.94
CA ARG A 12 -1.79 -16.69 -4.83
C ARG A 12 -1.52 -17.75 -5.90
N SER A 13 -2.49 -18.61 -6.20
CA SER A 13 -2.37 -19.62 -7.25
C SER A 13 -2.17 -18.97 -8.63
N ALA A 14 -2.97 -17.95 -8.96
CA ALA A 14 -2.88 -17.23 -10.23
C ALA A 14 -1.57 -16.45 -10.36
N ALA A 15 -1.10 -15.80 -9.29
CA ALA A 15 0.18 -15.08 -9.31
C ALA A 15 1.36 -16.02 -9.59
N ARG A 16 1.41 -17.17 -8.88
CA ARG A 16 2.47 -18.17 -9.05
C ARG A 16 2.47 -18.80 -10.44
N SER A 17 1.30 -19.06 -11.03
CA SER A 17 1.22 -19.63 -12.38
C SER A 17 1.75 -18.69 -13.47
N HIS A 18 1.83 -17.38 -13.18
CA HIS A 18 2.36 -16.36 -14.09
C HIS A 18 3.77 -15.90 -13.68
N GLY A 19 4.44 -16.58 -12.74
CA GLY A 19 5.82 -16.30 -12.35
C GLY A 19 6.02 -15.04 -11.50
N PHE A 20 4.96 -14.51 -10.87
CA PHE A 20 5.08 -13.41 -9.93
C PHE A 20 5.61 -13.89 -8.58
N GLU A 21 6.44 -13.06 -7.94
CA GLU A 21 6.93 -13.27 -6.58
C GLU A 21 6.12 -12.43 -5.58
N GLU A 22 5.88 -13.00 -4.40
CA GLU A 22 5.14 -12.33 -3.34
C GLU A 22 6.05 -11.34 -2.61
N TYR A 23 5.59 -10.10 -2.45
CA TYR A 23 6.25 -9.07 -1.65
C TYR A 23 5.22 -8.36 -0.79
N ASP A 24 5.68 -7.68 0.25
CA ASP A 24 4.85 -6.77 1.06
C ASP A 24 5.68 -5.55 1.47
N ALA A 25 4.99 -4.49 1.86
CA ALA A 25 5.56 -3.25 2.34
C ALA A 25 4.92 -2.86 3.67
N PRO A 26 5.48 -1.91 4.42
CA PRO A 26 4.81 -1.32 5.57
C PRO A 26 3.44 -0.72 5.19
N VAL A 27 2.44 -0.87 6.06
CA VAL A 27 1.12 -0.23 5.85
C VAL A 27 1.17 1.27 6.13
N LEU A 28 2.14 1.69 6.94
CA LEU A 28 2.41 3.09 7.28
C LEU A 28 3.62 3.55 6.46
N GLU A 29 3.44 4.60 5.67
CA GLU A 29 4.46 5.16 4.79
C GLU A 29 4.47 6.70 4.94
N HIS A 30 5.55 7.35 4.48
CA HIS A 30 5.62 8.81 4.47
C HIS A 30 4.56 9.41 3.55
N GLU A 31 3.84 10.44 4.02
CA GLU A 31 2.79 11.11 3.23
C GLU A 31 3.33 11.62 1.88
N GLU A 32 4.57 12.12 1.88
CA GLU A 32 5.25 12.65 0.70
C GLU A 32 5.32 11.65 -0.47
N LEU A 33 5.31 10.35 -0.17
CA LEU A 33 5.35 9.30 -1.19
C LEU A 33 4.12 9.35 -2.12
N TYR A 34 2.98 9.82 -1.61
CA TYR A 34 1.70 9.86 -2.32
C TYR A 34 1.41 11.25 -2.93
N THR A 35 1.78 12.32 -2.25
CA THR A 35 1.54 13.69 -2.73
C THR A 35 2.35 14.02 -3.98
N ARG A 36 3.56 13.46 -4.13
CA ARG A 36 4.41 13.66 -5.32
C ARG A 36 3.80 13.11 -6.61
N LYS A 37 2.96 12.07 -6.55
CA LYS A 37 2.43 11.39 -7.75
C LYS A 37 1.00 11.80 -8.11
N GLN A 38 0.18 12.19 -7.14
CA GLN A 38 -1.26 12.38 -7.33
C GLN A 38 -1.74 13.83 -7.06
N GLY A 39 -0.83 14.75 -6.75
CA GLY A 39 -1.14 16.15 -6.45
C GLY A 39 -1.65 16.35 -5.02
N GLU A 40 -1.93 17.61 -4.64
CA GLU A 40 -2.35 17.95 -3.28
C GLU A 40 -3.78 17.48 -2.95
N ASP A 41 -4.66 17.36 -3.94
CA ASP A 41 -6.07 16.96 -3.73
C ASP A 41 -6.24 15.53 -3.19
N ILE A 42 -5.26 14.64 -3.42
CA ILE A 42 -5.28 13.28 -2.86
C ILE A 42 -5.22 13.30 -1.32
N THR A 43 -4.59 14.33 -0.72
CA THR A 43 -4.36 14.40 0.72
C THR A 43 -5.67 14.36 1.51
N GLN A 44 -6.78 14.85 0.94
CA GLN A 44 -8.09 14.81 1.57
C GLN A 44 -8.66 13.39 1.69
N GLN A 45 -8.19 12.46 0.86
CA GLN A 45 -8.60 11.05 0.88
C GLN A 45 -7.59 10.16 1.62
N LEU A 46 -6.38 10.68 1.89
CA LEU A 46 -5.38 9.96 2.66
C LEU A 46 -5.78 9.89 4.13
N TYR A 47 -5.59 8.73 4.73
CA TYR A 47 -5.59 8.61 6.18
C TYR A 47 -4.20 9.01 6.69
N ASN A 48 -3.94 10.31 6.79
CA ASN A 48 -2.68 10.88 7.24
C ASN A 48 -2.76 11.39 8.69
N PHE A 49 -1.60 11.37 9.37
CA PHE A 49 -1.45 11.91 10.72
C PHE A 49 0.03 12.21 11.01
N GLU A 50 0.27 12.97 12.07
CA GLU A 50 1.61 13.20 12.59
C GLU A 50 1.91 12.17 13.68
N ASP A 51 3.05 11.49 13.55
CA ASP A 51 3.49 10.53 14.57
C ASP A 51 4.17 11.23 15.76
N LYS A 52 4.56 10.46 16.78
CA LYS A 52 5.24 11.01 17.97
C LYS A 52 6.63 11.60 17.70
N GLY A 53 7.18 11.36 16.52
CA GLY A 53 8.46 11.90 16.06
C GLY A 53 8.31 13.09 15.13
N GLU A 54 7.13 13.72 15.11
CA GLU A 54 6.80 14.89 14.27
C GLU A 54 6.90 14.61 12.77
N ARG A 55 6.72 13.34 12.37
CA ARG A 55 6.75 12.92 10.96
C ARG A 55 5.33 12.84 10.41
N LYS A 56 5.13 13.41 9.23
CA LYS A 56 3.91 13.23 8.46
C LYS A 56 3.88 11.85 7.80
N VAL A 57 2.93 11.03 8.23
CA VAL A 57 2.76 9.66 7.76
C VAL A 57 1.33 9.43 7.30
N ALA A 58 1.13 8.45 6.42
CA ALA A 58 -0.18 8.03 5.96
C ALA A 58 -0.29 6.51 5.93
N LEU A 59 -1.48 5.99 6.22
CA LEU A 59 -1.79 4.62 5.85
C LEU A 59 -1.84 4.54 4.32
N ARG A 60 -1.14 3.56 3.75
CA ARG A 60 -1.04 3.40 2.29
C ARG A 60 -2.45 3.31 1.68
N PRO A 61 -2.83 4.20 0.74
CA PRO A 61 -4.09 4.08 0.01
C PRO A 61 -4.02 3.00 -1.08
N GLU A 62 -2.83 2.74 -1.61
CA GLU A 62 -2.56 1.78 -2.69
C GLU A 62 -1.12 1.24 -2.60
N MET A 63 -0.81 0.21 -3.41
CA MET A 63 0.47 -0.51 -3.39
C MET A 63 1.48 -0.04 -4.45
N THR A 64 1.04 0.71 -5.48
CA THR A 64 1.92 1.12 -6.59
C THR A 64 3.08 2.03 -6.16
N PRO A 65 2.89 3.06 -5.30
CA PRO A 65 3.99 3.89 -4.83
C PRO A 65 5.01 3.13 -3.96
N PRO A 66 4.60 2.27 -3.00
CA PRO A 66 5.53 1.37 -2.32
C PRO A 66 6.33 0.48 -3.26
N LEU A 67 5.70 -0.13 -4.27
CA LEU A 67 6.42 -0.97 -5.25
C LEU A 67 7.48 -0.20 -6.01
N ALA A 68 7.16 1.02 -6.47
CA ALA A 68 8.10 1.86 -7.22
C ALA A 68 9.24 2.45 -6.36
N ARG A 69 9.15 2.36 -5.03
CA ARG A 69 10.19 2.79 -4.10
C ARG A 69 11.29 1.72 -3.95
N TRP A 70 10.95 0.46 -4.17
CA TRP A 70 11.87 -0.68 -4.10
C TRP A 70 12.66 -0.81 -5.40
#